data_AF-A0A7C8AJW5-F1
#
_entry.id   AF-A0A7C8AJW5-F1
#
_cell.length_a   1.000
_cell.length_b   1.000
_cell.length_c   1.000
_cell.angle_alpha   90.00
_cell.angle_beta   90.00
_cell.angle_gamma   90.00
#
_symmetry.space_group_name_H-M   'P 1'
#
loop_
_entity.id
_entity.type
_entity.pdbx_description
1 polymer ?
#
loop_
_entity_poly.entity_id
_entity_poly.type
_entity_poly.pdbx_seq_one_letter_code
_entity_poly.pdbx_strand_id
1 'polypeptide(L)'
;MSDKQLIIVVESGPVSGPRIRRALPEDSFEVIEVATPQEAVEAIARMDPALVCISTDYGAEAVYGFCNKLVKYGFAVVLLERRPTRESVIRATRYGALDVFLHPPRREVILPRVKKALVKSGKALPEADEKPPLPLTATIKEPRARVEYVIKQAESLLALPHAVSAVLRLCAQPDTSAKDLVGPIESDSAIAASVLRLANSAAMASAHRVTGLQNAIARIGIKATSNLAMAQSVFKMFKRQSNTFGFDRTEFWMHSLGAACCARALGHRWRGMDPDDAFMAGLLHDLGKMVLDEHLPVEYQQAVKNANVKKVPIRVGERQTFEVDHAFVGIRIAKQWDLPEHVCRAVASHHRYERLTPKGDGETAPRDPSLAVTRCTSLANQLAKAFGFGHAGDFFVEPESLGIWQALRDVRLDIPKLYASALEELMAFLSLLRVPTGDLSPERPEPKPERVLLCLPEDEPPYQALLEGFFARLGYATVTQPSLDQAPAADGPFVMAVASVSGSYAVVEHAAARLLELAPSGIVFAPCPEIPKEGLGVNGNVHALGRMLDFYVLSKTVKSAISAAPASS
;
A
#
# COMPACT_ATOMS: atom_id res chain seq x y z
N MET A 1 -25.07 18.66 -36.50
CA MET A 1 -24.95 19.32 -35.17
C MET A 1 -23.57 18.98 -34.67
N SER A 2 -22.87 19.93 -34.04
CA SER A 2 -21.47 19.71 -33.65
C SER A 2 -21.38 18.46 -32.76
N ASP A 3 -20.32 17.67 -32.88
CA ASP A 3 -20.07 16.54 -31.97
C ASP A 3 -19.87 17.00 -30.52
N LYS A 4 -19.98 18.30 -30.20
CA LYS A 4 -19.71 18.83 -28.86
C LYS A 4 -20.81 18.47 -27.88
N GLN A 5 -20.41 18.33 -26.63
CA GLN A 5 -21.33 18.03 -25.55
C GLN A 5 -22.15 19.27 -25.23
N LEU A 6 -23.47 19.14 -25.25
CA LEU A 6 -24.34 20.28 -25.01
C LEU A 6 -24.52 20.52 -23.51
N ILE A 7 -24.22 21.73 -23.07
CA ILE A 7 -24.53 22.25 -21.74
C ILE A 7 -25.52 23.40 -21.90
N ILE A 8 -26.69 23.27 -21.28
CA ILE A 8 -27.65 24.38 -21.21
C ILE A 8 -27.49 25.07 -19.86
N VAL A 9 -27.30 26.38 -19.90
CA VAL A 9 -27.21 27.25 -18.73
C VAL A 9 -28.48 28.08 -18.67
N VAL A 10 -29.27 27.86 -17.61
CA VAL A 10 -30.47 28.64 -17.33
C VAL A 10 -30.11 29.72 -16.31
N GLU A 11 -30.11 30.99 -16.73
CA GLU A 11 -29.75 32.13 -15.87
C GLU A 11 -30.58 33.38 -16.20
N SER A 12 -30.91 34.18 -15.17
CA SER A 12 -31.58 35.48 -15.27
C SER A 12 -30.65 36.66 -15.59
N GLY A 13 -29.46 36.41 -16.16
CA GLY A 13 -28.46 37.45 -16.44
C GLY A 13 -27.25 36.96 -17.24
N PRO A 14 -26.41 37.88 -17.78
CA PRO A 14 -25.41 37.55 -18.81
C PRO A 14 -24.07 37.03 -18.26
N VAL A 15 -24.00 36.51 -17.03
CA VAL A 15 -22.71 36.36 -16.31
C VAL A 15 -22.15 34.93 -16.34
N SER A 16 -22.97 33.90 -16.13
CA SER A 16 -22.48 32.50 -16.06
C SER A 16 -22.07 32.00 -17.41
N GLY A 17 -22.90 32.18 -18.43
CA GLY A 17 -22.70 31.55 -19.72
C GLY A 17 -21.36 31.88 -20.36
N PRO A 18 -20.95 33.17 -20.44
CA PRO A 18 -19.61 33.53 -20.94
C PRO A 18 -18.47 32.98 -20.07
N ARG A 19 -18.64 32.88 -18.75
CA ARG A 19 -17.62 32.33 -17.84
C ARG A 19 -17.50 30.80 -17.96
N ILE A 20 -18.62 30.11 -18.15
CA ILE A 20 -18.67 28.66 -18.40
C ILE A 20 -18.05 28.36 -19.76
N ARG A 21 -18.36 29.13 -20.81
CA ARG A 21 -17.69 29.04 -22.12
C ARG A 21 -16.17 29.16 -22.00
N ARG A 22 -15.66 30.15 -21.26
CA ARG A 22 -14.20 30.32 -21.04
C ARG A 22 -13.56 29.21 -20.21
N ALA A 23 -14.33 28.58 -19.34
CA ALA A 23 -13.84 27.57 -18.41
C ALA A 23 -13.81 26.17 -19.03
N LEU A 24 -14.61 25.93 -20.06
CA LEU A 24 -14.69 24.66 -20.77
C LEU A 24 -13.93 24.75 -22.10
N PRO A 25 -13.26 23.67 -22.56
CA PRO A 25 -12.67 23.63 -23.90
C PRO A 25 -13.77 23.83 -24.93
N GLU A 26 -13.64 24.86 -25.77
CA GLU A 26 -14.62 25.18 -26.81
C GLU A 26 -14.82 24.01 -27.78
N ASP A 27 -13.82 23.14 -27.90
CA ASP A 27 -13.79 21.99 -28.81
C ASP A 27 -14.64 20.82 -28.30
N SER A 28 -14.93 20.76 -27.00
CA SER A 28 -15.64 19.63 -26.36
C SER A 28 -17.03 19.98 -25.86
N PHE A 29 -17.34 21.27 -25.65
CA PHE A 29 -18.60 21.69 -25.05
C PHE A 29 -19.26 22.84 -25.82
N GLU A 30 -20.55 22.71 -26.08
CA GLU A 30 -21.40 23.79 -26.59
C GLU A 30 -22.26 24.32 -25.44
N VAL A 31 -22.14 25.61 -25.14
CA VAL A 31 -22.87 26.26 -24.05
C VAL A 31 -23.98 27.12 -24.61
N ILE A 32 -25.22 26.82 -24.24
CA ILE A 32 -26.42 27.57 -24.65
C ILE A 32 -27.01 28.25 -23.44
N GLU A 33 -27.22 29.55 -23.57
CA GLU A 33 -27.83 30.38 -22.54
C GLU A 33 -29.32 30.55 -22.85
N VAL A 34 -30.16 30.32 -21.87
CA VAL A 34 -31.61 30.52 -21.95
C VAL A 34 -32.07 31.34 -20.75
N ALA A 35 -33.01 32.26 -20.96
CA ALA A 35 -33.44 33.22 -19.96
C ALA A 35 -34.55 32.67 -19.05
N THR A 36 -35.31 31.67 -19.53
CA THR A 36 -36.47 31.12 -18.81
C THR A 36 -36.45 29.58 -18.76
N PRO A 37 -37.07 28.94 -17.73
CA PRO A 37 -37.26 27.49 -17.69
C PRO A 37 -38.07 26.95 -18.87
N GLN A 38 -39.01 27.73 -19.41
CA GLN A 38 -39.76 27.37 -20.61
C GLN A 38 -38.86 27.27 -21.83
N GLU A 39 -38.03 28.29 -22.10
CA GLU A 39 -37.00 28.23 -23.14
C GLU A 39 -36.02 27.07 -22.90
N ALA A 40 -35.69 26.79 -21.63
CA ALA A 40 -34.85 25.66 -21.27
C ALA A 40 -35.51 24.33 -21.64
N VAL A 41 -36.81 24.15 -21.38
CA VAL A 41 -37.54 22.92 -21.77
C VAL A 41 -37.56 22.77 -23.28
N GLU A 42 -37.82 23.84 -24.03
CA GLU A 42 -37.83 23.82 -25.51
C GLU A 42 -36.43 23.49 -26.06
N ALA A 43 -35.38 24.09 -25.50
CA ALA A 43 -34.01 23.81 -25.88
C ALA A 43 -33.59 22.38 -25.51
N ILE A 44 -33.97 21.89 -24.34
CA ILE A 44 -33.72 20.50 -23.90
C ILE A 44 -34.43 19.51 -24.81
N ALA A 45 -35.71 19.74 -25.12
CA ALA A 45 -36.49 18.86 -25.99
C ALA A 45 -35.95 18.82 -27.42
N ARG A 46 -35.42 19.94 -27.92
CA ARG A 46 -34.82 20.02 -29.26
C ARG A 46 -33.42 19.41 -29.33
N MET A 47 -32.65 19.45 -28.25
CA MET A 47 -31.19 19.25 -28.33
C MET A 47 -30.63 18.13 -27.45
N ASP A 48 -31.44 17.54 -26.56
CA ASP A 48 -31.07 16.44 -25.65
C ASP A 48 -29.70 16.60 -24.97
N PRO A 49 -29.49 17.66 -24.16
CA PRO A 49 -28.19 17.96 -23.59
C PRO A 49 -27.70 16.87 -22.64
N ALA A 50 -26.38 16.74 -22.57
CA ALA A 50 -25.75 15.79 -21.66
C ALA A 50 -25.80 16.27 -20.20
N LEU A 51 -25.81 17.59 -20.00
CA LEU A 51 -25.88 18.23 -18.69
C LEU A 51 -26.68 19.54 -18.76
N VAL A 52 -27.50 19.79 -17.74
CA VAL A 52 -28.23 21.06 -17.55
C VAL A 52 -27.73 21.74 -16.29
N CYS A 53 -27.28 22.99 -16.43
CA CYS A 53 -26.87 23.85 -15.33
C CYS A 53 -27.96 24.90 -15.07
N ILE A 54 -28.45 24.98 -13.84
CA ILE A 54 -29.54 25.89 -13.47
C ILE A 54 -29.05 26.85 -12.39
N SER A 55 -29.13 28.16 -12.64
CA SER A 55 -28.81 29.17 -11.64
C SER A 55 -29.96 29.36 -10.64
N THR A 56 -29.64 29.44 -9.35
CA THR A 56 -30.60 29.79 -8.29
C THR A 56 -30.91 31.28 -8.22
N ASP A 57 -30.27 32.10 -9.06
CA ASP A 57 -30.64 33.51 -9.24
C ASP A 57 -32.00 33.67 -9.93
N TYR A 58 -32.52 32.57 -10.49
CA TYR A 58 -33.92 32.42 -10.86
C TYR A 58 -34.69 31.95 -9.61
N GLY A 59 -35.78 32.63 -9.23
CA GLY A 59 -36.49 32.47 -7.95
C GLY A 59 -36.34 31.09 -7.25
N ALA A 60 -35.67 31.08 -6.09
CA ALA A 60 -35.09 29.90 -5.45
C ALA A 60 -36.07 28.74 -5.20
N GLU A 61 -37.37 28.99 -5.01
CA GLU A 61 -38.36 27.92 -4.81
C GLU A 61 -38.73 27.17 -6.10
N ALA A 62 -38.77 27.87 -7.24
CA ALA A 62 -39.10 27.27 -8.52
C ALA A 62 -37.97 26.38 -9.07
N VAL A 63 -36.72 26.69 -8.73
CA VAL A 63 -35.51 26.01 -9.25
C VAL A 63 -35.42 24.57 -8.81
N TYR A 64 -35.66 24.26 -7.53
CA TYR A 64 -35.60 22.88 -7.05
C TYR A 64 -36.73 22.02 -7.65
N GLY A 65 -37.92 22.59 -7.81
CA GLY A 65 -39.04 21.92 -8.47
C GLY A 65 -38.74 21.62 -9.94
N PHE A 66 -38.10 22.56 -10.65
CA PHE A 66 -37.67 22.38 -12.03
C PHE A 66 -36.54 21.34 -12.15
N CYS A 67 -35.55 21.38 -11.26
CA CYS A 67 -34.49 20.36 -11.16
C CYS A 67 -35.07 18.95 -11.04
N ASN A 68 -36.00 18.72 -10.09
CA ASN A 68 -36.59 17.41 -9.88
C ASN A 68 -37.39 16.91 -11.11
N LYS A 69 -38.07 17.81 -11.84
CA LYS A 69 -38.72 17.45 -13.10
C LYS A 69 -37.70 16.95 -14.12
N LEU A 70 -36.63 17.70 -14.35
CA LEU A 70 -35.59 17.32 -15.32
C LEU A 70 -34.88 16.01 -14.95
N VAL A 71 -34.58 15.80 -13.67
CA VAL A 71 -33.99 14.54 -13.18
C VAL A 71 -34.94 13.36 -13.42
N LYS A 72 -36.25 13.53 -13.20
CA LYS A 72 -37.26 12.49 -13.50
C LYS A 72 -37.36 12.17 -15.00
N TYR A 73 -37.07 13.14 -15.86
CA TYR A 73 -36.96 12.95 -17.31
C TYR A 73 -35.60 12.37 -17.74
N GLY A 74 -34.70 12.04 -16.80
CA GLY A 74 -33.43 11.39 -17.07
C GLY A 74 -32.26 12.35 -17.36
N PHE A 75 -32.43 13.65 -17.12
CA PHE A 75 -31.36 14.62 -17.35
C PHE A 75 -30.41 14.74 -16.16
N ALA A 76 -29.12 14.91 -16.46
CA ALA A 76 -28.13 15.30 -15.47
C ALA A 76 -28.30 16.78 -15.12
N VAL A 77 -28.48 17.11 -13.85
CA VAL A 77 -28.72 18.50 -13.40
C VAL A 77 -27.71 18.91 -12.34
N VAL A 78 -27.17 20.11 -12.50
CA VAL A 78 -26.32 20.79 -11.50
C VAL A 78 -26.87 22.20 -11.23
N LEU A 79 -26.81 22.62 -9.96
CA LEU A 79 -27.24 23.97 -9.56
C LEU A 79 -26.04 24.92 -9.45
N LEU A 80 -26.23 26.17 -9.86
CA LEU A 80 -25.28 27.26 -9.70
C LEU A 80 -25.81 28.22 -8.63
N GLU A 81 -25.11 28.32 -7.51
CA GLU A 81 -25.51 29.16 -6.36
C GLU A 81 -24.44 30.20 -6.04
N ARG A 82 -24.80 31.48 -5.85
CA ARG A 82 -23.84 32.53 -5.47
C ARG A 82 -23.18 32.28 -4.11
N ARG A 83 -23.89 31.61 -3.20
CA ARG A 83 -23.45 31.30 -1.83
C ARG A 83 -23.94 29.90 -1.43
N PRO A 84 -23.29 28.83 -1.90
CA PRO A 84 -23.67 27.47 -1.52
C PRO A 84 -23.44 27.27 -0.03
N THR A 85 -24.47 26.83 0.68
CA THR A 85 -24.40 26.45 2.09
C THR A 85 -24.53 24.94 2.23
N ARG A 86 -24.15 24.39 3.39
CA ARG A 86 -24.37 22.96 3.67
C ARG A 86 -25.84 22.56 3.50
N GLU A 87 -26.76 23.45 3.88
CA GLU A 87 -28.20 23.23 3.77
C GLU A 87 -28.67 23.25 2.31
N SER A 88 -28.18 24.18 1.48
CA SER A 88 -28.55 24.25 0.08
C SER A 88 -28.02 23.06 -0.73
N VAL A 89 -26.84 22.53 -0.40
CA VAL A 89 -26.31 21.29 -0.99
C VAL A 89 -27.16 20.07 -0.63
N ILE A 90 -27.56 19.95 0.64
CA ILE A 90 -28.47 18.87 1.09
C ILE A 90 -29.81 19.00 0.36
N ARG A 91 -30.34 20.22 0.24
CA ARG A 91 -31.58 20.50 -0.47
C ARG A 91 -31.46 20.13 -1.95
N ALA A 92 -30.43 20.57 -2.66
CA ALA A 92 -30.19 20.21 -4.06
C ALA A 92 -30.15 18.71 -4.30
N THR A 93 -29.43 17.98 -3.42
CA THR A 93 -29.31 16.52 -3.49
C THR A 93 -30.67 15.83 -3.31
N ARG A 94 -31.53 16.32 -2.41
CA ARG A 94 -32.91 15.78 -2.22
C ARG A 94 -33.78 15.90 -3.47
N TYR A 95 -33.54 16.90 -4.31
CA TYR A 95 -34.26 17.12 -5.58
C TYR A 95 -33.55 16.47 -6.78
N GLY A 96 -32.55 15.62 -6.52
CA GLY A 96 -31.88 14.80 -7.54
C GLY A 96 -30.72 15.49 -8.26
N ALA A 97 -30.34 16.71 -7.87
CA ALA A 97 -29.17 17.37 -8.43
C ALA A 97 -27.89 16.57 -8.13
N LEU A 98 -26.96 16.57 -9.07
CA LEU A 98 -25.71 15.83 -8.95
C LEU A 98 -24.68 16.54 -8.06
N ASP A 99 -24.68 17.87 -8.08
CA ASP A 99 -23.79 18.73 -7.29
C ASP A 99 -24.35 20.17 -7.25
N VAL A 100 -23.74 21.03 -6.44
CA VAL A 100 -23.94 22.49 -6.43
C VAL A 100 -22.61 23.18 -6.65
N PHE A 101 -22.56 24.11 -7.60
CA PHE A 101 -21.38 24.93 -7.88
C PHE A 101 -21.55 26.34 -7.37
N LEU A 102 -20.43 26.94 -6.93
CA LEU A 102 -20.37 28.37 -6.69
C LEU A 102 -20.63 29.10 -8.02
N HIS A 103 -21.56 30.05 -8.03
CA HIS A 103 -21.86 30.92 -9.16
C HIS A 103 -21.08 32.24 -9.02
N PRO A 104 -20.21 32.61 -9.97
CA PRO A 104 -19.81 31.84 -11.17
C PRO A 104 -18.71 30.81 -10.89
N PRO A 105 -18.73 29.66 -11.59
CA PRO A 105 -17.81 28.57 -11.31
C PRO A 105 -16.38 28.88 -11.74
N ARG A 106 -15.41 28.35 -10.99
CA ARG A 106 -13.98 28.42 -11.33
C ARG A 106 -13.59 27.34 -12.32
N ARG A 107 -12.66 27.65 -13.23
CA ARG A 107 -12.18 26.72 -14.27
C ARG A 107 -11.62 25.42 -13.71
N GLU A 108 -10.85 25.50 -12.63
CA GLU A 108 -10.23 24.31 -12.01
C GLU A 108 -11.27 23.37 -11.38
N VAL A 109 -12.48 23.87 -11.12
CA VAL A 109 -13.52 23.17 -10.37
C VAL A 109 -14.63 22.64 -11.28
N ILE A 110 -14.98 23.39 -12.33
CA ILE A 110 -16.11 23.05 -13.20
C ILE A 110 -15.81 21.82 -14.05
N LEU A 111 -14.62 21.72 -14.65
CA LEU A 111 -14.30 20.63 -15.58
C LEU A 111 -14.31 19.25 -14.91
N PRO A 112 -13.62 19.03 -13.77
CA PRO A 112 -13.67 17.74 -13.09
C PRO A 112 -15.09 17.36 -12.64
N ARG A 113 -15.88 18.35 -12.22
CA ARG A 113 -17.23 18.10 -11.67
C ARG A 113 -18.29 17.88 -12.76
N VAL A 114 -18.21 18.62 -13.88
CA VAL A 114 -19.01 18.35 -15.09
C VAL A 114 -18.70 16.96 -15.62
N LYS A 115 -17.42 16.59 -15.75
CA LYS A 115 -17.02 15.22 -16.15
C LYS A 115 -17.59 14.15 -15.21
N LYS A 116 -17.48 14.34 -13.90
CA LYS A 116 -18.04 13.42 -12.90
C LYS A 116 -19.58 13.33 -12.99
N ALA A 117 -20.25 14.44 -13.25
CA ALA A 117 -21.71 14.50 -13.39
C ALA A 117 -22.20 13.72 -14.62
N LEU A 118 -21.51 13.86 -15.76
CA LEU A 118 -21.81 13.15 -17.00
C LEU A 118 -21.59 11.63 -16.89
N VAL A 119 -20.49 11.22 -16.24
CA VAL A 119 -20.24 9.80 -15.93
C VAL A 119 -21.37 9.22 -15.08
N LYS A 120 -21.83 9.98 -14.08
CA LYS A 120 -22.90 9.53 -13.18
C LYS A 120 -24.28 9.47 -13.85
N SER A 121 -24.51 10.25 -14.91
CA SER A 121 -25.77 10.22 -15.69
C SER A 121 -25.77 9.19 -16.82
N GLY A 122 -24.67 8.47 -17.04
CA GLY A 122 -24.56 7.49 -18.11
C GLY A 122 -24.47 8.09 -19.52
N LYS A 123 -24.26 9.41 -19.64
CA LYS A 123 -24.08 10.11 -20.92
C LYS A 123 -22.58 10.29 -21.22
N ALA A 124 -22.15 9.94 -22.43
CA ALA A 124 -20.73 9.92 -22.83
C ALA A 124 -20.18 11.31 -23.20
N LEU A 125 -18.88 11.54 -22.91
CA LEU A 125 -18.08 12.68 -23.39
C LEU A 125 -17.89 12.57 -24.92
N PRO A 126 -18.00 13.67 -25.68
CA PRO A 126 -17.56 13.68 -27.04
C PRO A 126 -16.07 13.96 -27.07
N GLU A 127 -15.40 13.06 -27.76
CA GLU A 127 -13.99 13.11 -28.04
C GLU A 127 -13.81 14.10 -29.20
N ALA A 128 -13.12 15.23 -28.94
CA ALA A 128 -12.59 16.03 -30.03
C ALA A 128 -11.50 15.17 -30.69
N ASP A 129 -11.78 14.78 -31.93
CA ASP A 129 -10.99 14.02 -32.90
C ASP A 129 -9.98 12.98 -32.37
N GLU A 130 -10.21 11.76 -32.84
CA GLU A 130 -9.71 10.48 -32.34
C GLU A 130 -10.39 10.02 -31.04
N LYS A 131 -11.36 9.10 -31.19
CA LYS A 131 -11.42 7.97 -30.26
C LYS A 131 -9.98 7.57 -29.97
N PRO A 132 -9.44 7.70 -28.74
CA PRO A 132 -8.29 6.89 -28.42
C PRO A 132 -8.80 5.48 -28.71
N PRO A 133 -8.13 4.69 -29.56
CA PRO A 133 -8.53 3.30 -29.75
C PRO A 133 -8.75 2.74 -28.35
N LEU A 134 -9.86 2.01 -28.13
CA LEU A 134 -10.05 1.16 -26.94
C LEU A 134 -8.64 0.76 -26.51
N PRO A 135 -8.14 1.15 -25.30
CA PRO A 135 -6.73 0.93 -24.98
C PRO A 135 -6.44 -0.49 -25.41
N LEU A 136 -5.45 -0.75 -26.26
CA LEU A 136 -5.32 -2.02 -27.00
C LEU A 136 -5.51 -3.27 -26.12
N THR A 137 -5.31 -3.14 -24.81
CA THR A 137 -5.78 -4.07 -23.78
C THR A 137 -7.27 -4.43 -23.84
N ALA A 138 -8.21 -3.50 -23.97
CA ALA A 138 -9.66 -3.76 -24.05
C ALA A 138 -10.12 -4.44 -25.36
N THR A 139 -9.30 -4.45 -26.43
CA THR A 139 -9.58 -5.23 -27.65
C THR A 139 -9.00 -6.66 -27.58
N ILE A 140 -8.01 -6.89 -26.73
CA ILE A 140 -7.45 -8.21 -26.45
C ILE A 140 -8.36 -8.94 -25.45
N LYS A 141 -8.98 -10.05 -25.87
CA LYS A 141 -9.93 -10.78 -25.01
C LYS A 141 -9.22 -11.64 -23.96
N GLU A 142 -8.07 -12.20 -24.30
CA GLU A 142 -7.32 -13.11 -23.44
C GLU A 142 -6.64 -12.33 -22.30
N PRO A 143 -6.95 -12.63 -21.01
CA PRO A 143 -6.43 -11.88 -19.87
C PRO A 143 -4.90 -11.80 -19.83
N ARG A 144 -4.21 -12.90 -20.10
CA ARG A 144 -2.75 -12.93 -20.14
C ARG A 144 -2.17 -12.07 -21.27
N ALA A 145 -2.76 -12.12 -22.46
CA ALA A 145 -2.28 -11.33 -23.59
C ALA A 145 -2.42 -9.83 -23.34
N ARG A 146 -3.45 -9.40 -22.57
CA ARG A 146 -3.56 -8.02 -22.09
C ARG A 146 -2.40 -7.63 -21.18
N VAL A 147 -2.04 -8.48 -20.22
CA VAL A 147 -0.90 -8.23 -19.33
C VAL A 147 0.41 -8.18 -20.12
N GLU A 148 0.61 -9.07 -21.10
CA GLU A 148 1.79 -9.05 -21.95
C GLU A 148 1.88 -7.78 -22.82
N TYR A 149 0.75 -7.28 -23.31
CA TYR A 149 0.69 -5.98 -23.97
C TYR A 149 1.05 -4.83 -23.02
N VAL A 150 0.49 -4.82 -21.81
CA VAL A 150 0.81 -3.82 -20.78
C VAL A 150 2.28 -3.85 -20.42
N ILE A 151 2.89 -5.03 -20.27
CA ILE A 151 4.33 -5.16 -20.02
C ILE A 151 5.13 -4.48 -21.13
N LYS A 152 4.80 -4.70 -22.41
CA LYS A 152 5.51 -4.04 -23.52
C LYS A 152 5.37 -2.51 -23.50
N GLN A 153 4.21 -1.99 -23.10
CA GLN A 153 4.01 -0.54 -22.94
C GLN A 153 4.73 0.01 -21.70
N ALA A 154 4.68 -0.74 -20.59
CA ALA A 154 5.39 -0.39 -19.38
C ALA A 154 6.91 -0.43 -19.60
N GLU A 155 7.41 -1.34 -20.44
CA GLU A 155 8.82 -1.39 -20.80
C GLU A 155 9.24 -0.08 -21.50
N SER A 156 8.42 0.52 -22.36
CA SER A 156 8.75 1.82 -22.97
C SER A 156 8.56 3.01 -22.02
N LEU A 157 7.61 2.93 -21.08
CA LEU A 157 7.22 4.06 -20.21
C LEU A 157 7.96 4.11 -18.86
N LEU A 158 8.39 2.96 -18.33
CA LEU A 158 9.05 2.81 -17.03
C LEU A 158 10.58 2.77 -17.18
N ALA A 159 11.13 3.54 -18.11
CA ALA A 159 12.57 3.64 -18.27
C ALA A 159 13.20 4.37 -17.07
N LEU A 160 14.23 3.78 -16.48
CA LEU A 160 14.99 4.43 -15.41
C LEU A 160 15.65 5.72 -15.92
N PRO A 161 15.69 6.78 -15.10
CA PRO A 161 16.47 7.97 -15.42
C PRO A 161 17.91 7.62 -15.75
N HIS A 162 18.51 8.32 -16.72
CA HIS A 162 19.88 8.03 -17.17
C HIS A 162 20.89 7.98 -16.02
N ALA A 163 20.74 8.88 -15.03
CA ALA A 163 21.52 8.92 -13.81
C ALA A 163 21.52 7.57 -13.06
N VAL A 164 20.35 6.97 -12.85
CA VAL A 164 20.20 5.71 -12.10
C VAL A 164 20.69 4.54 -12.91
N SER A 165 20.37 4.48 -14.20
CA SER A 165 20.90 3.45 -15.10
C SER A 165 22.43 3.49 -15.14
N ALA A 166 23.05 4.67 -15.13
CA ALA A 166 24.50 4.81 -15.05
C ALA A 166 25.07 4.35 -13.70
N VAL A 167 24.42 4.70 -12.58
CA VAL A 167 24.80 4.21 -11.25
C VAL A 167 24.74 2.68 -11.19
N LEU A 168 23.66 2.05 -11.64
CA LEU A 168 23.52 0.59 -11.64
C LEU A 168 24.63 -0.09 -12.45
N ARG A 169 24.92 0.41 -13.66
CA ARG A 169 25.99 -0.12 -14.51
C ARG A 169 27.37 -0.01 -13.86
N LEU A 170 27.67 1.11 -13.21
CA LEU A 170 28.93 1.29 -12.50
C LEU A 170 28.99 0.35 -11.28
N CYS A 171 27.93 0.25 -10.49
CA CYS A 171 27.89 -0.64 -9.32
C CYS A 171 28.08 -2.13 -9.67
N ALA A 172 27.80 -2.54 -10.91
CA ALA A 172 28.04 -3.89 -11.39
C ALA A 172 29.53 -4.17 -11.72
N GLN A 173 30.38 -3.14 -11.82
CA GLN A 173 31.81 -3.31 -12.09
C GLN A 173 32.59 -3.54 -10.79
N PRO A 174 33.54 -4.50 -10.78
CA PRO A 174 34.25 -4.91 -9.56
C PRO A 174 35.12 -3.81 -8.93
N ASP A 175 35.64 -2.88 -9.73
CA ASP A 175 36.61 -1.87 -9.30
C ASP A 175 36.02 -0.46 -9.15
N THR A 176 34.70 -0.36 -9.06
CA THR A 176 34.01 0.93 -8.95
C THR A 176 34.34 1.63 -7.64
N SER A 177 34.68 2.90 -7.72
CA SER A 177 34.98 3.75 -6.58
C SER A 177 33.83 4.74 -6.29
N ALA A 178 33.82 5.33 -5.10
CA ALA A 178 32.88 6.39 -4.76
C ALA A 178 32.97 7.60 -5.70
N LYS A 179 34.15 7.85 -6.30
CA LYS A 179 34.37 8.95 -7.25
C LYS A 179 33.62 8.72 -8.56
N ASP A 180 33.54 7.48 -9.03
CA ASP A 180 32.92 7.13 -10.30
C ASP A 180 31.41 7.38 -10.29
N LEU A 181 30.78 7.25 -9.13
CA LEU A 181 29.35 7.52 -8.93
C LEU A 181 29.01 9.02 -8.83
N VAL A 182 29.99 9.91 -8.61
CA VAL A 182 29.74 11.35 -8.41
C VAL A 182 29.05 11.96 -9.63
N GLY A 183 29.61 11.79 -10.83
CA GLY A 183 29.08 12.40 -12.05
C GLY A 183 27.61 12.00 -12.33
N PRO A 184 27.28 10.70 -12.38
CA PRO A 184 25.91 10.24 -12.54
C PRO A 184 24.95 10.79 -11.48
N ILE A 185 25.36 10.80 -10.21
CA ILE A 185 24.49 11.26 -9.12
C ILE A 185 24.31 12.78 -9.13
N GLU A 186 25.37 13.56 -9.42
CA GLU A 186 25.30 15.02 -9.53
C GLU A 186 24.36 15.47 -10.66
N SER A 187 24.18 14.64 -11.70
CA SER A 187 23.27 14.93 -12.81
C SER A 187 21.78 14.96 -12.40
N ASP A 188 21.39 14.34 -11.27
CA ASP A 188 20.07 14.50 -10.65
C ASP A 188 20.21 15.14 -9.26
N SER A 189 19.92 16.44 -9.20
CA SER A 189 20.03 17.23 -7.96
C SER A 189 19.18 16.69 -6.80
N ALA A 190 18.08 15.99 -7.08
CA ALA A 190 17.26 15.40 -6.05
C ALA A 190 17.89 14.12 -5.48
N ILE A 191 18.54 13.30 -6.31
CA ILE A 191 19.31 12.13 -5.86
C ILE A 191 20.54 12.58 -5.09
N ALA A 192 21.33 13.52 -5.62
CA ALA A 192 22.49 14.08 -4.94
C ALA A 192 22.13 14.64 -3.55
N ALA A 193 21.03 15.39 -3.45
CA ALA A 193 20.55 15.91 -2.19
C ALA A 193 20.08 14.79 -1.23
N SER A 194 19.49 13.71 -1.73
CA SER A 194 19.10 12.56 -0.90
C SER A 194 20.33 11.82 -0.35
N VAL A 195 21.37 11.62 -1.18
CA VAL A 195 22.63 11.00 -0.76
C VAL A 195 23.28 11.82 0.35
N LEU A 196 23.38 13.15 0.19
CA LEU A 196 23.89 14.02 1.24
C LEU A 196 23.05 14.00 2.52
N ARG A 197 21.71 13.94 2.40
CA ARG A 197 20.81 13.85 3.57
C ARG A 197 20.97 12.53 4.31
N LEU A 198 21.03 11.40 3.60
CA LEU A 198 21.21 10.09 4.21
C LEU A 198 22.58 9.99 4.90
N ALA A 199 23.64 10.46 4.25
CA ALA A 199 25.00 10.45 4.82
C ALA A 199 25.10 11.27 6.12
N ASN A 200 24.25 12.29 6.29
CA ASN A 200 24.20 13.13 7.47
C ASN A 200 23.06 12.78 8.44
N SER A 201 22.34 11.69 8.20
CA SER A 201 21.24 11.26 9.06
C SER A 201 21.73 10.74 10.41
N ALA A 202 20.86 10.79 11.42
CA ALA A 202 21.16 10.27 12.77
C ALA A 202 21.57 8.79 12.73
N ALA A 203 20.97 7.99 11.84
CA ALA A 203 21.28 6.57 11.63
C ALA A 203 22.73 6.32 11.18
N MET A 204 23.38 7.31 10.53
CA MET A 204 24.76 7.19 10.04
C MET A 204 25.79 7.78 11.01
N ALA A 205 25.36 8.36 12.14
CA ALA A 205 26.12 8.94 13.27
C ALA A 205 27.61 9.27 13.00
N SER A 206 27.96 10.57 12.88
CA SER A 206 29.37 11.01 12.97
C SER A 206 29.51 12.40 13.57
N ALA A 207 30.69 12.67 14.15
CA ALA A 207 31.03 13.98 14.70
C ALA A 207 31.05 15.13 13.66
N HIS A 208 31.32 14.83 12.38
CA HIS A 208 31.47 15.86 11.33
C HIS A 208 30.42 15.73 10.24
N ARG A 209 29.83 16.86 9.83
CA ARG A 209 28.88 16.92 8.72
C ARG A 209 29.62 16.73 7.39
N VAL A 210 29.11 15.85 6.54
CA VAL A 210 29.62 15.62 5.18
C VAL A 210 28.97 16.62 4.22
N THR A 211 29.79 17.37 3.49
CA THR A 211 29.35 18.39 2.52
C THR A 211 29.60 18.01 1.07
N GLY A 212 30.56 17.11 0.80
CA GLY A 212 30.92 16.65 -0.54
C GLY A 212 30.27 15.32 -0.91
N LEU A 213 29.84 15.18 -2.16
CA LEU A 213 29.12 13.99 -2.62
C LEU A 213 30.00 12.73 -2.61
N GLN A 214 31.26 12.82 -3.04
CA GLN A 214 32.19 11.69 -2.99
C GLN A 214 32.34 11.13 -1.56
N ASN A 215 32.49 12.01 -0.57
CA ASN A 215 32.60 11.62 0.83
C ASN A 215 31.28 11.05 1.37
N ALA A 216 30.14 11.54 0.88
CA ALA A 216 28.83 11.00 1.23
C ALA A 216 28.64 9.58 0.68
N ILE A 217 29.01 9.35 -0.58
CA ILE A 217 28.97 8.02 -1.22
C ILE A 217 29.93 7.07 -0.50
N ALA A 218 31.15 7.52 -0.19
CA ALA A 218 32.12 6.71 0.55
C ALA A 218 31.61 6.30 1.95
N ARG A 219 30.85 7.18 2.61
CA ARG A 219 30.26 6.93 3.92
C ARG A 219 29.06 5.99 3.88
N ILE A 220 28.15 6.18 2.92
CA ILE A 220 26.95 5.35 2.77
C ILE A 220 27.30 3.98 2.18
N GLY A 221 28.27 3.95 1.28
CA GLY A 221 28.62 2.80 0.45
C GLY A 221 28.03 2.90 -0.96
N ILE A 222 28.71 2.28 -1.92
CA ILE A 222 28.35 2.30 -3.35
C ILE A 222 26.98 1.64 -3.58
N LYS A 223 26.77 0.43 -3.05
CA LYS A 223 25.51 -0.31 -3.22
C LYS A 223 24.34 0.36 -2.51
N ALA A 224 24.49 0.78 -1.26
CA ALA A 224 23.48 1.54 -0.55
C ALA A 224 23.14 2.88 -1.25
N THR A 225 24.11 3.53 -1.88
CA THR A 225 23.86 4.71 -2.73
C THR A 225 23.02 4.36 -3.97
N SER A 226 23.33 3.24 -4.62
CA SER A 226 22.54 2.69 -5.73
C SER A 226 21.09 2.38 -5.33
N ASN A 227 20.91 1.74 -4.17
CA ASN A 227 19.61 1.43 -3.59
C ASN A 227 18.77 2.69 -3.34
N LEU A 228 19.42 3.73 -2.81
CA LEU A 228 18.76 5.02 -2.61
C LEU A 228 18.33 5.68 -3.93
N ALA A 229 19.23 5.70 -4.93
CA ALA A 229 18.93 6.25 -6.25
C ALA A 229 17.75 5.51 -6.91
N MET A 230 17.72 4.18 -6.77
CA MET A 230 16.62 3.33 -7.23
C MET A 230 15.31 3.67 -6.50
N ALA A 231 15.31 3.64 -5.17
CA ALA A 231 14.12 3.91 -4.35
C ALA A 231 13.49 5.27 -4.71
N GLN A 232 14.33 6.31 -4.86
CA GLN A 232 13.85 7.63 -5.24
C GLN A 232 13.28 7.69 -6.66
N SER A 233 13.90 6.99 -7.61
CA SER A 233 13.43 6.98 -9.01
C SER A 233 12.12 6.22 -9.17
N VAL A 234 12.03 5.04 -8.57
CA VAL A 234 10.82 4.21 -8.59
C VAL A 234 9.66 4.93 -7.90
N PHE A 235 9.92 5.62 -6.78
CA PHE A 235 8.92 6.45 -6.11
C PHE A 235 8.43 7.63 -6.98
N LYS A 236 9.35 8.33 -7.67
CA LYS A 236 9.00 9.44 -8.58
C LYS A 236 8.20 8.97 -9.80
N MET A 237 8.49 7.76 -10.30
CA MET A 237 7.91 7.19 -11.51
C MET A 237 6.40 6.96 -11.37
N PHE A 238 5.95 6.47 -10.22
CA PHE A 238 4.53 6.31 -9.94
C PHE A 238 4.02 7.41 -8.99
N LYS A 239 3.67 8.56 -9.57
CA LYS A 239 3.13 9.71 -8.84
C LYS A 239 1.89 9.32 -8.00
N ARG A 240 1.70 10.01 -6.87
CA ARG A 240 0.59 9.80 -5.92
C ARG A 240 -0.83 10.06 -6.44
N GLN A 241 -0.97 10.75 -7.57
CA GLN A 241 -2.26 11.14 -8.14
C GLN A 241 -2.41 10.52 -9.53
N SER A 242 -2.71 9.22 -9.58
CA SER A 242 -3.23 8.58 -10.79
C SER A 242 -4.56 7.90 -10.48
N ASN A 243 -5.29 7.50 -11.52
CA ASN A 243 -6.62 6.86 -11.45
C ASN A 243 -6.52 5.42 -10.90
N THR A 244 -5.97 5.26 -9.70
CA THR A 244 -5.78 3.96 -9.06
C THR A 244 -6.98 3.57 -8.24
N PHE A 245 -7.36 2.30 -8.34
CA PHE A 245 -8.54 1.77 -7.69
C PHE A 245 -8.23 0.53 -6.84
N GLY A 246 -7.03 -0.06 -6.97
CA GLY A 246 -6.64 -1.30 -6.29
C GLY A 246 -6.22 -1.12 -4.84
N PHE A 247 -5.31 -0.19 -4.56
CA PHE A 247 -4.77 0.02 -3.20
C PHE A 247 -4.29 1.46 -2.97
N ASP A 248 -4.04 1.81 -1.71
CA ASP A 248 -3.41 3.08 -1.35
C ASP A 248 -1.91 3.04 -1.68
N ARG A 249 -1.44 3.97 -2.52
CA ARG A 249 -0.02 4.05 -2.92
C ARG A 249 0.91 4.36 -1.75
N THR A 250 0.44 5.11 -0.75
CA THR A 250 1.21 5.41 0.46
C THR A 250 1.48 4.12 1.24
N GLU A 251 0.45 3.30 1.43
CA GLU A 251 0.55 1.99 2.07
C GLU A 251 1.46 1.04 1.27
N PHE A 252 1.34 1.05 -0.06
CA PHE A 252 2.20 0.26 -0.94
C PHE A 252 3.68 0.66 -0.80
N TRP A 253 3.97 1.95 -0.78
CA TRP A 253 5.35 2.43 -0.64
C TRP A 253 5.92 2.10 0.74
N MET A 254 5.11 2.26 1.79
CA MET A 254 5.47 1.84 3.13
C MET A 254 5.76 0.34 3.19
N HIS A 255 4.97 -0.48 2.50
CA HIS A 255 5.19 -1.92 2.40
C HIS A 255 6.46 -2.28 1.65
N SER A 256 6.67 -1.70 0.47
CA SER A 256 7.85 -1.99 -0.36
C SER A 256 9.15 -1.59 0.35
N LEU A 257 9.17 -0.41 0.97
CA LEU A 257 10.32 0.03 1.77
C LEU A 257 10.47 -0.80 3.06
N GLY A 258 9.37 -1.15 3.73
CA GLY A 258 9.39 -1.98 4.92
C GLY A 258 9.96 -3.37 4.63
N ALA A 259 9.53 -3.99 3.53
CA ALA A 259 10.08 -5.26 3.05
C ALA A 259 11.57 -5.12 2.67
N ALA A 260 11.99 -4.03 2.05
CA ALA A 260 13.40 -3.75 1.76
C ALA A 260 14.25 -3.67 3.05
N CYS A 261 13.78 -2.92 4.06
CA CYS A 261 14.48 -2.76 5.34
C CYS A 261 14.53 -4.09 6.11
N CYS A 262 13.43 -4.85 6.13
CA CYS A 262 13.40 -6.20 6.70
C CYS A 262 14.39 -7.14 5.98
N ALA A 263 14.44 -7.09 4.65
CA ALA A 263 15.33 -7.93 3.85
C ALA A 263 16.81 -7.59 4.12
N ARG A 264 17.14 -6.31 4.25
CA ARG A 264 18.50 -5.88 4.61
C ARG A 264 18.88 -6.32 6.03
N ALA A 265 17.99 -6.13 7.00
CA ALA A 265 18.21 -6.54 8.38
C ALA A 265 18.40 -8.07 8.50
N LEU A 266 17.64 -8.85 7.75
CA LEU A 266 17.84 -10.30 7.60
C LEU A 266 19.17 -10.62 6.92
N GLY A 267 19.52 -9.90 5.86
CA GLY A 267 20.75 -10.13 5.11
C GLY A 267 22.02 -9.94 5.94
N HIS A 268 22.04 -8.98 6.86
CA HIS A 268 23.17 -8.84 7.80
C HIS A 268 23.37 -10.05 8.72
N ARG A 269 22.32 -10.87 8.90
CA ARG A 269 22.34 -12.07 9.74
C ARG A 269 22.52 -13.35 8.93
N TRP A 270 22.33 -13.29 7.61
CA TRP A 270 22.46 -14.43 6.70
C TRP A 270 23.82 -14.42 6.01
N ARG A 271 24.65 -15.44 6.28
CA ARG A 271 25.94 -15.60 5.59
C ARG A 271 25.77 -15.87 4.10
N GLY A 272 26.70 -15.33 3.29
CA GLY A 272 26.77 -15.62 1.85
C GLY A 272 25.85 -14.79 0.97
N MET A 273 25.29 -13.70 1.51
CA MET A 273 24.42 -12.78 0.79
C MET A 273 24.85 -11.34 1.05
N ASP A 274 24.73 -10.49 0.03
CA ASP A 274 24.89 -9.06 0.19
C ASP A 274 23.58 -8.43 0.71
N PRO A 275 23.58 -7.77 1.89
CA PRO A 275 22.39 -7.13 2.45
C PRO A 275 21.79 -6.06 1.54
N ASP A 276 22.60 -5.35 0.74
CA ASP A 276 22.11 -4.33 -0.17
C ASP A 276 21.40 -4.92 -1.38
N ASP A 277 21.81 -6.11 -1.84
CA ASP A 277 21.08 -6.83 -2.89
C ASP A 277 19.73 -7.36 -2.36
N ALA A 278 19.68 -7.78 -1.09
CA ALA A 278 18.44 -8.16 -0.42
C ALA A 278 17.49 -6.96 -0.25
N PHE A 279 18.03 -5.78 0.09
CA PHE A 279 17.27 -4.53 0.12
C PHE A 279 16.65 -4.22 -1.25
N MET A 280 17.47 -4.24 -2.31
CA MET A 280 17.02 -3.97 -3.69
C MET A 280 15.89 -4.92 -4.09
N ALA A 281 16.04 -6.21 -3.80
CA ALA A 281 15.02 -7.20 -4.07
C ALA A 281 13.73 -6.96 -3.25
N GLY A 282 13.84 -6.64 -1.96
CA GLY A 282 12.68 -6.30 -1.12
C GLY A 282 11.94 -5.05 -1.60
N LEU A 283 12.65 -4.03 -2.06
CA LEU A 283 12.07 -2.80 -2.61
C LEU A 283 11.26 -3.07 -3.88
N LEU A 284 11.74 -3.97 -4.74
CA LEU A 284 11.20 -4.17 -6.09
C LEU A 284 10.29 -5.39 -6.23
N HIS A 285 10.17 -6.23 -5.19
CA HIS A 285 9.47 -7.52 -5.28
C HIS A 285 8.01 -7.37 -5.78
N ASP A 286 7.35 -6.30 -5.37
CA ASP A 286 5.94 -6.03 -5.64
C ASP A 286 5.73 -4.99 -6.76
N LEU A 287 6.79 -4.58 -7.47
CA LEU A 287 6.72 -3.55 -8.52
C LEU A 287 5.67 -3.86 -9.60
N GLY A 288 5.48 -5.14 -9.91
CA GLY A 288 4.47 -5.58 -10.88
C GLY A 288 3.05 -5.18 -10.51
N LYS A 289 2.73 -5.04 -9.21
CA LYS A 289 1.42 -4.57 -8.73
C LYS A 289 1.15 -3.14 -9.15
N MET A 290 2.15 -2.26 -9.09
CA MET A 290 2.04 -0.87 -9.53
C MET A 290 1.79 -0.76 -11.04
N VAL A 291 2.45 -1.62 -11.82
CA VAL A 291 2.24 -1.70 -13.27
C VAL A 291 0.81 -2.13 -13.59
N LEU A 292 0.33 -3.20 -12.93
CA LEU A 292 -1.04 -3.68 -13.13
C LEU A 292 -2.08 -2.67 -12.67
N ASP A 293 -1.88 -2.00 -11.53
CA ASP A 293 -2.80 -0.99 -11.01
C ASP A 293 -2.81 0.31 -11.84
N GLU A 294 -1.68 0.74 -12.42
CA GLU A 294 -1.63 1.93 -13.29
C GLU A 294 -2.27 1.67 -14.66
N HIS A 295 -2.02 0.49 -15.27
CA HIS A 295 -2.40 0.22 -16.65
C HIS A 295 -3.67 -0.63 -16.83
N LEU A 296 -4.08 -1.36 -15.79
CA LEU A 296 -5.33 -2.15 -15.74
C LEU A 296 -6.10 -1.87 -14.43
N PRO A 297 -6.37 -0.59 -14.10
CA PRO A 297 -6.84 -0.18 -12.77
C PRO A 297 -8.19 -0.82 -12.37
N VAL A 298 -9.10 -1.03 -13.32
CA VAL A 298 -10.43 -1.61 -13.06
C VAL A 298 -10.32 -3.11 -12.76
N GLU A 299 -9.64 -3.85 -13.61
CA GLU A 299 -9.41 -5.29 -13.41
C GLU A 299 -8.59 -5.55 -12.15
N TYR A 300 -7.58 -4.71 -11.89
CA TYR A 300 -6.74 -4.86 -10.73
C TYR A 300 -7.51 -4.58 -9.43
N GLN A 301 -8.38 -3.56 -9.41
CA GLN A 301 -9.33 -3.39 -8.31
C GLN A 301 -10.21 -4.63 -8.09
N GLN A 302 -10.70 -5.25 -9.17
CA GLN A 302 -11.51 -6.46 -9.07
C GLN A 302 -10.70 -7.64 -8.50
N ALA A 303 -9.44 -7.79 -8.90
CA ALA A 303 -8.52 -8.79 -8.34
C ALA A 303 -8.32 -8.59 -6.83
N VAL A 304 -8.05 -7.34 -6.40
CA VAL A 304 -7.90 -6.97 -4.98
C VAL A 304 -9.17 -7.25 -4.19
N LYS A 305 -10.33 -6.81 -4.70
CA LYS A 305 -11.63 -7.03 -4.05
C LYS A 305 -11.92 -8.53 -3.89
N ASN A 306 -11.70 -9.32 -4.94
CA ASN A 306 -11.91 -10.76 -4.91
C ASN A 306 -10.98 -11.46 -3.90
N ALA A 307 -9.70 -11.09 -3.88
CA ALA A 307 -8.73 -11.64 -2.93
C ALA A 307 -9.15 -11.35 -1.48
N ASN A 308 -9.52 -10.10 -1.18
CA ASN A 308 -9.92 -9.69 0.17
C ASN A 308 -11.25 -10.32 0.62
N VAL A 309 -12.25 -10.43 -0.26
CA VAL A 309 -13.53 -11.11 0.05
C VAL A 309 -13.31 -12.60 0.33
N LYS A 310 -12.49 -13.27 -0.47
CA LYS A 310 -12.17 -14.70 -0.31
C LYS A 310 -11.11 -14.97 0.76
N LYS A 311 -10.50 -13.93 1.33
CA LYS A 311 -9.41 -13.99 2.31
C LYS A 311 -8.20 -14.80 1.81
N VAL A 312 -7.85 -14.60 0.55
CA VAL A 312 -6.69 -15.24 -0.09
C VAL A 312 -5.62 -14.20 -0.44
N PRO A 313 -4.34 -14.60 -0.60
CA PRO A 313 -3.27 -13.68 -1.02
C PRO A 313 -3.57 -13.02 -2.37
N ILE A 314 -3.09 -11.80 -2.58
CA ILE A 314 -3.41 -11.04 -3.81
C ILE A 314 -3.04 -11.78 -5.09
N ARG A 315 -1.92 -12.51 -5.10
CA ARG A 315 -1.47 -13.34 -6.24
C ARG A 315 -2.52 -14.34 -6.71
N VAL A 316 -3.39 -14.82 -5.81
CA VAL A 316 -4.48 -15.75 -6.17
C VAL A 316 -5.59 -14.99 -6.89
N GLY A 317 -5.94 -13.80 -6.41
CA GLY A 317 -6.87 -12.90 -7.09
C GLY A 317 -6.36 -12.46 -8.46
N GLU A 318 -5.08 -12.11 -8.54
CA GLU A 318 -4.42 -11.74 -9.81
C GLU A 318 -4.46 -12.89 -10.81
N ARG A 319 -4.06 -14.11 -10.43
CA ARG A 319 -4.12 -15.26 -11.34
C ARG A 319 -5.54 -15.59 -11.79
N GLN A 320 -6.55 -15.36 -10.95
CA GLN A 320 -7.95 -15.53 -11.35
C GLN A 320 -8.40 -14.48 -12.38
N THR A 321 -7.90 -13.25 -12.27
CA THR A 321 -8.29 -12.14 -13.15
C THR A 321 -7.44 -12.07 -14.43
N PHE A 322 -6.16 -12.40 -14.33
CA PHE A 322 -5.13 -12.14 -15.35
C PHE A 322 -4.39 -13.38 -15.83
N GLU A 323 -4.64 -14.56 -15.24
CA GLU A 323 -3.90 -15.83 -15.47
C GLU A 323 -2.42 -15.80 -15.05
N VAL A 324 -1.90 -14.63 -14.71
CA VAL A 324 -0.55 -14.38 -14.19
C VAL A 324 -0.63 -13.54 -12.90
N ASP A 325 0.47 -13.44 -12.17
CA ASP A 325 0.59 -12.62 -10.96
C ASP A 325 1.57 -11.46 -11.16
N HIS A 326 1.64 -10.56 -10.18
CA HIS A 326 2.56 -9.43 -10.19
C HIS A 326 4.03 -9.84 -10.30
N ALA A 327 4.42 -11.01 -9.79
CA ALA A 327 5.80 -11.49 -9.91
C ALA A 327 6.20 -11.73 -11.38
N PHE A 328 5.26 -12.22 -12.20
CA PHE A 328 5.43 -12.34 -13.66
C PHE A 328 5.64 -11.00 -14.36
N VAL A 329 4.97 -9.94 -13.89
CA VAL A 329 5.13 -8.59 -14.44
C VAL A 329 6.45 -7.97 -13.96
N GLY A 330 6.73 -8.06 -12.66
CA GLY A 330 7.90 -7.46 -12.01
C GLY A 330 9.23 -7.96 -12.59
N ILE A 331 9.34 -9.26 -12.91
CA ILE A 331 10.57 -9.81 -13.49
C ILE A 331 10.91 -9.20 -14.85
N ARG A 332 9.91 -8.82 -15.64
CA ARG A 332 10.13 -8.24 -16.98
C ARG A 332 10.73 -6.85 -16.87
N ILE A 333 10.18 -6.05 -15.95
CA ILE A 333 10.72 -4.72 -15.63
C ILE A 333 12.12 -4.83 -15.02
N ALA A 334 12.32 -5.75 -14.06
CA ALA A 334 13.62 -5.96 -13.43
C ALA A 334 14.72 -6.32 -14.44
N LYS A 335 14.42 -7.21 -15.40
CA LYS A 335 15.36 -7.59 -16.46
C LYS A 335 15.63 -6.43 -17.42
N GLN A 336 14.62 -5.66 -17.75
CA GLN A 336 14.78 -4.50 -18.63
C GLN A 336 15.69 -3.43 -18.00
N TRP A 337 15.66 -3.31 -16.67
CA TRP A 337 16.55 -2.42 -15.91
C TRP A 337 17.95 -2.97 -15.71
N ASP A 338 18.27 -4.13 -16.31
CA ASP A 338 19.57 -4.80 -16.22
C ASP A 338 20.01 -5.05 -14.78
N LEU A 339 19.04 -5.41 -13.92
CA LEU A 339 19.32 -5.74 -12.52
C LEU A 339 20.06 -7.08 -12.40
N PRO A 340 20.84 -7.28 -11.31
CA PRO A 340 21.54 -8.54 -11.09
C PRO A 340 20.59 -9.75 -11.08
N GLU A 341 21.03 -10.86 -11.65
CA GLU A 341 20.18 -12.06 -11.85
C GLU A 341 19.57 -12.60 -10.55
N HIS A 342 20.26 -12.49 -9.41
CA HIS A 342 19.71 -12.88 -8.11
C HIS A 342 18.58 -11.95 -7.62
N VAL A 343 18.65 -10.65 -7.93
CA VAL A 343 17.57 -9.69 -7.66
C VAL A 343 16.38 -10.00 -8.56
N CYS A 344 16.62 -10.20 -9.87
CA CYS A 344 15.60 -10.64 -10.81
C CYS A 344 14.90 -11.93 -10.32
N ARG A 345 15.67 -12.95 -9.93
CA ARG A 345 15.14 -14.20 -9.40
C ARG A 345 14.29 -14.00 -8.15
N ALA A 346 14.72 -13.12 -7.25
CA ALA A 346 13.97 -12.78 -6.05
C ALA A 346 12.61 -12.17 -6.40
N VAL A 347 12.57 -11.17 -7.29
CA VAL A 347 11.31 -10.58 -7.78
C VAL A 347 10.42 -11.64 -8.43
N ALA A 348 10.97 -12.52 -9.27
CA ALA A 348 10.19 -13.54 -9.98
C ALA A 348 9.62 -14.66 -9.09
N SER A 349 10.30 -14.98 -7.99
CA SER A 349 10.08 -16.25 -7.27
C SER A 349 9.77 -16.08 -5.79
N HIS A 350 9.63 -14.86 -5.27
CA HIS A 350 9.38 -14.63 -3.84
C HIS A 350 8.07 -15.23 -3.29
N HIS A 351 7.16 -15.72 -4.14
CA HIS A 351 5.97 -16.47 -3.75
C HIS A 351 6.04 -17.98 -4.06
N ARG A 352 7.17 -18.50 -4.55
CA ARG A 352 7.35 -19.91 -4.95
C ARG A 352 7.84 -20.76 -3.79
N TYR A 353 7.08 -20.75 -2.69
CA TYR A 353 7.46 -21.38 -1.43
C TYR A 353 7.86 -22.85 -1.58
N GLU A 354 7.21 -23.62 -2.47
CA GLU A 354 7.56 -25.02 -2.70
C GLU A 354 8.99 -25.23 -3.23
N ARG A 355 9.59 -24.21 -3.85
CA ARG A 355 10.97 -24.23 -4.35
C ARG A 355 11.96 -23.63 -3.37
N LEU A 356 11.47 -22.75 -2.48
CA LEU A 356 12.31 -22.00 -1.54
C LEU A 356 12.53 -22.77 -0.24
N THR A 357 11.55 -23.55 0.18
CA THR A 357 11.67 -24.43 1.35
C THR A 357 12.72 -25.51 1.09
N PRO A 358 13.77 -25.63 1.92
CA PRO A 358 14.73 -26.73 1.82
C PRO A 358 14.02 -28.08 1.95
N LYS A 359 14.40 -29.04 1.10
CA LYS A 359 13.90 -30.43 1.20
C LYS A 359 14.85 -31.24 2.10
N GLY A 360 14.36 -31.77 3.21
CA GLY A 360 15.14 -32.57 4.18
C GLY A 360 14.85 -32.21 5.63
N ASP A 361 15.58 -32.82 6.57
CA ASP A 361 15.44 -32.67 8.03
C ASP A 361 15.95 -31.32 8.61
N GLY A 362 16.03 -30.27 7.78
CA GLY A 362 16.37 -28.89 8.20
C GLY A 362 17.84 -28.66 8.57
N GLU A 363 18.51 -29.63 9.19
CA GLU A 363 19.91 -29.56 9.64
C GLU A 363 20.91 -29.98 8.56
N THR A 364 20.56 -30.95 7.71
CA THR A 364 21.48 -31.49 6.68
C THR A 364 21.11 -31.12 5.24
N ALA A 365 19.96 -30.46 5.04
CA ALA A 365 19.42 -30.13 3.72
C ALA A 365 20.35 -29.15 2.97
N PRO A 366 20.85 -29.49 1.77
CA PRO A 366 21.69 -28.59 0.98
C PRO A 366 20.97 -27.27 0.69
N ARG A 367 21.54 -26.16 1.17
CA ARG A 367 21.01 -24.84 0.89
C ARG A 367 21.65 -24.33 -0.40
N ASP A 368 20.87 -24.26 -1.47
CA ASP A 368 21.30 -23.55 -2.69
C ASP A 368 21.57 -22.07 -2.35
N PRO A 369 22.85 -21.61 -2.38
CA PRO A 369 23.20 -20.22 -2.06
C PRO A 369 22.56 -19.24 -3.03
N SER A 370 22.26 -19.69 -4.26
CA SER A 370 21.66 -18.89 -5.31
C SER A 370 20.23 -18.46 -5.00
N LEU A 371 19.59 -19.09 -4.00
CA LEU A 371 18.24 -18.76 -3.52
C LEU A 371 18.24 -17.90 -2.24
N ALA A 372 19.42 -17.55 -1.70
CA ALA A 372 19.50 -16.81 -0.43
C ALA A 372 18.73 -15.48 -0.49
N VAL A 373 18.96 -14.67 -1.53
CA VAL A 373 18.25 -13.40 -1.75
C VAL A 373 16.75 -13.64 -1.90
N THR A 374 16.35 -14.64 -2.69
CA THR A 374 14.92 -14.94 -2.89
C THR A 374 14.22 -15.36 -1.60
N ARG A 375 14.82 -16.25 -0.80
CA ARG A 375 14.29 -16.65 0.51
C ARG A 375 14.20 -15.47 1.45
N CYS A 376 15.24 -14.62 1.48
CA CYS A 376 15.28 -13.42 2.30
C CYS A 376 14.16 -12.45 1.90
N THR A 377 13.96 -12.20 0.61
CA THR A 377 12.89 -11.34 0.08
C THR A 377 11.50 -11.89 0.42
N SER A 378 11.27 -13.19 0.22
CA SER A 378 10.02 -13.83 0.62
C SER A 378 9.72 -13.60 2.09
N LEU A 379 10.71 -13.85 2.94
CA LEU A 379 10.58 -13.73 4.38
C LEU A 379 10.32 -12.29 4.83
N ALA A 380 11.08 -11.36 4.25
CA ALA A 380 10.98 -9.95 4.54
C ALA A 380 9.61 -9.37 4.17
N ASN A 381 9.01 -9.83 3.07
CA ASN A 381 7.63 -9.49 2.72
C ASN A 381 6.67 -9.92 3.84
N GLN A 382 6.79 -11.14 4.35
CA GLN A 382 5.92 -11.63 5.43
C GLN A 382 6.14 -10.89 6.75
N LEU A 383 7.40 -10.60 7.09
CA LEU A 383 7.75 -9.80 8.26
C LEU A 383 7.21 -8.37 8.16
N ALA A 384 7.32 -7.72 7.01
CA ALA A 384 6.79 -6.38 6.81
C ALA A 384 5.28 -6.34 7.05
N LYS A 385 4.53 -7.36 6.58
CA LYS A 385 3.09 -7.50 6.88
C LYS A 385 2.84 -7.70 8.38
N ALA A 386 3.61 -8.57 9.04
CA ALA A 386 3.46 -8.85 10.47
C ALA A 386 3.79 -7.62 11.36
N PHE A 387 4.82 -6.86 10.99
CA PHE A 387 5.22 -5.62 11.64
C PHE A 387 4.28 -4.45 11.36
N GLY A 388 3.33 -4.60 10.42
CA GLY A 388 2.41 -3.54 10.03
C GLY A 388 3.06 -2.44 9.21
N PHE A 389 4.14 -2.75 8.49
CA PHE A 389 4.74 -1.82 7.53
C PHE A 389 3.91 -1.84 6.26
N GLY A 390 2.81 -1.10 6.28
CA GLY A 390 1.91 -0.90 5.14
C GLY A 390 1.30 -2.18 4.56
N HIS A 391 0.67 -2.04 3.40
CA HIS A 391 0.17 -3.18 2.63
C HIS A 391 0.14 -2.90 1.12
N ALA A 392 0.20 -3.96 0.32
CA ALA A 392 0.20 -3.90 -1.15
C ALA A 392 -0.99 -4.68 -1.74
N GLY A 393 -2.20 -4.23 -1.41
CA GLY A 393 -3.47 -4.83 -1.88
C GLY A 393 -4.02 -5.97 -1.01
N ASP A 394 -3.20 -6.56 -0.14
CA ASP A 394 -3.64 -7.52 0.86
C ASP A 394 -2.80 -7.43 2.14
N PHE A 395 -3.39 -7.91 3.24
CA PHE A 395 -2.75 -7.94 4.57
C PHE A 395 -2.36 -9.36 5.00
N PHE A 396 -2.47 -10.34 4.11
CA PHE A 396 -2.38 -11.75 4.49
C PHE A 396 -0.93 -12.21 4.49
N VAL A 397 -0.48 -12.70 5.65
CA VAL A 397 0.71 -13.54 5.75
C VAL A 397 0.36 -14.91 5.18
N GLU A 398 1.19 -15.42 4.29
CA GLU A 398 1.02 -16.67 3.57
C GLU A 398 1.56 -17.85 4.37
N PRO A 399 0.74 -18.84 4.75
CA PRO A 399 1.17 -19.96 5.58
C PRO A 399 2.25 -20.83 4.90
N GLU A 400 2.27 -20.86 3.58
CA GLU A 400 3.26 -21.62 2.83
C GLU A 400 4.68 -21.03 3.00
N SER A 401 4.79 -19.76 3.39
CA SER A 401 6.07 -19.12 3.71
C SER A 401 6.73 -19.69 4.97
N LEU A 402 5.97 -20.37 5.84
CA LEU A 402 6.46 -20.92 7.10
C LEU A 402 7.59 -21.94 6.89
N GLY A 403 7.61 -22.65 5.76
CA GLY A 403 8.72 -23.54 5.39
C GLY A 403 10.05 -22.81 5.13
N ILE A 404 10.01 -21.55 4.69
CA ILE A 404 11.23 -20.75 4.49
C ILE A 404 11.91 -20.44 5.83
N TRP A 405 11.12 -20.22 6.88
CA TRP A 405 11.64 -19.98 8.23
C TRP A 405 12.41 -21.18 8.78
N GLN A 406 12.05 -22.42 8.39
CA GLN A 406 12.84 -23.60 8.76
C GLN A 406 14.26 -23.55 8.15
N ALA A 407 14.42 -22.90 7.00
CA ALA A 407 15.74 -22.65 6.41
C ALA A 407 16.63 -21.72 7.26
N LEU A 408 16.06 -21.08 8.28
CA LEU A 408 16.74 -20.16 9.19
C LEU A 408 16.93 -20.71 10.60
N ARG A 409 16.66 -22.00 10.86
CA ARG A 409 16.82 -22.57 12.22
C ARG A 409 18.23 -22.33 12.82
N ASP A 410 19.26 -22.23 11.99
CA ASP A 410 20.64 -21.94 12.44
C ASP A 410 20.92 -20.46 12.71
N VAL A 411 20.03 -19.57 12.25
CA VAL A 411 20.14 -18.12 12.44
C VAL A 411 19.20 -17.74 13.58
N ARG A 412 19.76 -17.55 14.77
CA ARG A 412 18.98 -17.05 15.92
C ARG A 412 18.51 -15.63 15.61
N LEU A 413 17.26 -15.49 15.17
CA LEU A 413 16.65 -14.21 14.85
C LEU A 413 16.08 -13.59 16.13
N ASP A 414 16.68 -12.50 16.59
CA ASP A 414 16.09 -11.61 17.58
C ASP A 414 15.09 -10.69 16.86
N ILE A 415 13.83 -11.12 16.81
CA ILE A 415 12.76 -10.44 16.07
C ILE A 415 12.50 -9.02 16.59
N PRO A 416 12.47 -8.75 17.91
CA PRO A 416 12.38 -7.38 18.41
C PRO A 416 13.51 -6.46 17.92
N LYS A 417 14.76 -6.93 17.94
CA LYS A 417 15.88 -6.14 17.38
C LYS A 417 15.78 -5.96 15.87
N LEU A 418 15.30 -6.98 15.15
CA LEU A 418 15.09 -6.90 13.71
C LEU A 418 14.00 -5.86 13.38
N TYR A 419 12.88 -5.89 14.08
CA TYR A 419 11.80 -4.90 13.98
C TYR A 419 12.33 -3.49 14.22
N ALA A 420 13.03 -3.26 15.34
CA ALA A 420 13.57 -1.95 15.69
C ALA A 420 14.53 -1.40 14.61
N SER A 421 15.45 -2.25 14.13
CA SER A 421 16.39 -1.89 13.07
C SER A 421 15.68 -1.57 11.74
N ALA A 422 14.71 -2.40 11.34
CA ALA A 422 13.96 -2.19 10.10
C ALA A 422 13.06 -0.94 10.18
N LEU A 423 12.46 -0.68 11.34
CA LEU A 423 11.62 0.50 11.58
C LEU A 423 12.44 1.80 11.51
N GLU A 424 13.59 1.84 12.18
CA GLU A 424 14.46 3.02 12.17
C GLU A 424 14.89 3.39 10.74
N GLU A 425 15.28 2.38 9.97
CA GLU A 425 15.65 2.54 8.57
C GLU A 425 14.48 2.96 7.69
N LEU A 426 13.32 2.31 7.85
CA LEU A 426 12.09 2.64 7.13
C LEU A 426 11.71 4.11 7.34
N MET A 427 11.73 4.57 8.60
CA MET A 427 11.43 5.96 8.93
C MET A 427 12.40 6.95 8.29
N ALA A 428 13.68 6.59 8.21
CA ALA A 428 14.67 7.40 7.49
C ALA A 428 14.34 7.51 5.99
N PHE A 429 13.99 6.40 5.33
CA PHE A 429 13.60 6.42 3.91
C PHE A 429 12.29 7.15 3.66
N LEU A 430 11.26 6.94 4.48
CA LEU A 430 9.96 7.62 4.33
C LEU A 430 10.12 9.15 4.46
N SER A 431 10.92 9.60 5.43
CA SER A 431 11.28 11.01 5.58
C SER A 431 12.04 11.54 4.37
N LEU A 432 13.06 10.80 3.92
CA LEU A 432 13.91 11.18 2.80
C LEU A 432 13.15 11.31 1.48
N LEU A 433 12.24 10.38 1.22
CA LEU A 433 11.38 10.32 0.03
C LEU A 433 10.13 11.21 0.17
N ARG A 434 9.96 11.85 1.33
CA ARG A 434 8.80 12.70 1.65
C ARG A 434 7.49 11.98 1.39
N VAL A 435 7.39 10.75 1.89
CA VAL A 435 6.12 10.02 1.92
C VAL A 435 5.29 10.59 3.08
N PRO A 436 4.12 11.25 2.85
CA PRO A 436 3.18 11.48 3.93
C PRO A 436 2.87 10.21 4.67
N THR A 437 3.36 10.14 5.90
CA THR A 437 3.04 9.06 6.81
C THR A 437 1.76 9.36 7.56
N GLY A 438 1.43 10.62 7.88
CA GLY A 438 0.16 10.95 8.56
C GLY A 438 -0.10 10.03 9.77
N ASP A 439 -1.33 9.54 9.91
CA ASP A 439 -1.72 8.51 10.90
C ASP A 439 -1.19 7.10 10.57
N LEU A 440 -0.59 6.91 9.40
CA LEU A 440 -0.04 5.64 8.89
C LEU A 440 1.42 5.44 9.30
N SER A 441 2.04 6.40 9.99
CA SER A 441 3.41 6.22 10.48
C SER A 441 3.43 5.02 11.43
N PRO A 442 4.27 4.00 11.20
CA PRO A 442 4.52 3.01 12.22
C PRO A 442 5.18 3.75 13.39
N GLU A 443 4.42 4.01 14.45
CA GLU A 443 4.98 4.65 15.64
C GLU A 443 6.06 3.73 16.20
N ARG A 444 7.19 4.33 16.61
CA ARG A 444 8.16 3.59 17.41
C ARG A 444 7.47 3.32 18.75
N PRO A 445 7.12 2.06 19.05
CA PRO A 445 6.34 1.80 20.24
C PRO A 445 7.20 2.12 21.47
N GLU A 446 6.60 2.77 22.46
CA GLU A 446 7.26 2.92 23.76
C GLU A 446 7.51 1.52 24.33
N PRO A 447 8.76 1.21 24.74
CA PRO A 447 9.07 -0.09 25.30
C PRO A 447 8.29 -0.28 26.61
N LYS A 448 7.52 -1.36 26.67
CA LYS A 448 6.70 -1.67 27.83
C LYS A 448 7.51 -2.45 28.86
N PRO A 449 7.38 -2.13 30.16
CA PRO A 449 8.09 -2.85 31.22
C PRO A 449 7.59 -4.30 31.35
N GLU A 450 6.34 -4.57 30.97
CA GLU A 450 5.76 -5.91 30.99
C GLU A 450 6.22 -6.76 29.79
N ARG A 451 6.28 -8.06 30.01
CA ARG A 451 6.65 -9.04 28.98
C ARG A 451 5.46 -9.87 28.55
N VAL A 452 5.54 -10.42 27.34
CA VAL A 452 4.59 -11.39 26.80
C VAL A 452 5.24 -12.76 26.78
N LEU A 453 4.62 -13.74 27.42
CA LEU A 453 5.07 -15.13 27.39
C LEU A 453 4.43 -15.84 26.20
N LEU A 454 5.24 -16.38 25.30
CA LEU A 454 4.82 -17.24 24.20
C LEU A 454 5.18 -18.68 24.57
N CYS A 455 4.18 -19.51 24.82
CA CYS A 455 4.36 -20.94 25.02
C CYS A 455 3.98 -21.70 23.75
N LEU A 456 4.97 -21.98 22.92
CA LEU A 456 4.80 -22.61 21.61
C LEU A 456 5.66 -23.88 21.57
N PRO A 457 5.20 -24.97 20.92
CA PRO A 457 6.01 -26.17 20.74
C PRO A 457 7.36 -25.83 20.09
N GLU A 458 8.41 -26.53 20.50
CA GLU A 458 9.80 -26.36 20.04
C GLU A 458 9.95 -26.44 18.50
N ASP A 459 8.98 -27.06 17.82
CA ASP A 459 8.94 -27.25 16.37
C ASP A 459 8.19 -26.18 15.56
N GLU A 460 7.77 -25.08 16.18
CA GLU A 460 7.03 -23.97 15.52
C GLU A 460 7.75 -22.60 15.44
N PRO A 461 9.05 -22.52 15.08
CA PRO A 461 9.76 -21.23 14.93
C PRO A 461 9.11 -20.20 13.98
N PRO A 462 8.38 -20.57 12.91
CA PRO A 462 7.75 -19.60 12.03
C PRO A 462 6.61 -18.81 12.72
N TYR A 463 5.83 -19.47 13.58
CA TYR A 463 4.72 -18.85 14.31
C TYR A 463 5.21 -17.98 15.46
N GLN A 464 6.26 -18.46 16.15
CA GLN A 464 6.98 -17.66 17.12
C GLN A 464 7.40 -16.32 16.49
N ALA A 465 8.10 -16.35 15.35
CA ALA A 465 8.62 -15.11 14.75
C ALA A 465 7.52 -14.12 14.35
N LEU A 466 6.37 -14.60 13.85
CA LEU A 466 5.23 -13.73 13.52
C LEU A 466 4.60 -13.09 14.77
N LEU A 467 4.42 -13.85 15.84
CA LEU A 467 3.88 -13.35 17.11
C LEU A 467 4.86 -12.40 17.79
N GLU A 468 6.14 -12.73 17.84
CA GLU A 468 7.19 -11.84 18.33
C GLU A 468 7.21 -10.52 17.56
N GLY A 469 7.00 -10.57 16.24
CA GLY A 469 6.92 -9.37 15.43
C GLY A 469 5.69 -8.51 15.70
N PHE A 470 4.54 -9.15 15.87
CA PHE A 470 3.31 -8.46 16.27
C PHE A 470 3.47 -7.77 17.64
N PHE A 471 4.01 -8.48 18.65
CA PHE A 471 4.20 -7.90 19.98
C PHE A 471 5.31 -6.86 20.03
N ALA A 472 6.38 -7.01 19.24
CA ALA A 472 7.42 -6.00 19.08
C ALA A 472 6.83 -4.68 18.55
N ARG A 473 5.90 -4.73 17.60
CA ARG A 473 5.15 -3.55 17.12
C ARG A 473 4.35 -2.86 18.23
N LEU A 474 3.89 -3.60 19.22
CA LEU A 474 3.14 -3.07 20.37
C LEU A 474 4.04 -2.63 21.54
N GLY A 475 5.36 -2.73 21.39
CA GLY A 475 6.35 -2.34 22.40
C GLY A 475 6.66 -3.39 23.45
N TYR A 476 6.11 -4.61 23.31
CA TYR A 476 6.34 -5.68 24.27
C TYR A 476 7.57 -6.51 23.92
N ALA A 477 8.35 -6.86 24.95
CA ALA A 477 9.35 -7.90 24.84
C ALA A 477 8.70 -9.28 25.03
N THR A 478 9.09 -10.26 24.22
CA THR A 478 8.60 -11.63 24.32
C THR A 478 9.58 -12.52 25.09
N VAL A 479 9.05 -13.55 25.74
CA VAL A 479 9.79 -14.72 26.25
C VAL A 479 9.15 -15.93 25.58
N THR A 480 9.93 -16.73 24.87
CA THR A 480 9.41 -17.94 24.23
C THR A 480 9.96 -19.18 24.92
N GLN A 481 9.07 -20.14 25.21
CA GLN A 481 9.44 -21.42 25.83
C GLN A 481 8.61 -22.59 25.26
N PRO A 482 9.15 -23.82 25.26
CA PRO A 482 8.51 -24.99 24.65
C PRO A 482 7.30 -25.52 25.43
N SER A 483 7.27 -25.31 26.75
CA SER A 483 6.20 -25.75 27.65
C SER A 483 6.02 -24.77 28.80
N LEU A 484 4.82 -24.72 29.37
CA LEU A 484 4.49 -23.98 30.59
C LEU A 484 5.07 -24.61 31.86
N ASP A 485 5.50 -25.88 31.79
CA ASP A 485 6.12 -26.59 32.91
C ASP A 485 7.55 -26.12 33.19
N GLN A 486 8.17 -25.44 32.23
CA GLN A 486 9.47 -24.81 32.41
C GLN A 486 9.27 -23.44 33.06
N ALA A 487 10.03 -23.17 34.12
CA ALA A 487 10.00 -21.87 34.78
C ALA A 487 10.39 -20.78 33.77
N PRO A 488 9.59 -19.71 33.62
CA PRO A 488 9.91 -18.64 32.70
C PRO A 488 11.25 -18.03 33.10
N ALA A 489 12.20 -18.01 32.17
CA ALA A 489 13.58 -17.62 32.40
C ALA A 489 13.78 -16.10 32.62
N ALA A 490 12.78 -15.39 33.14
CA ALA A 490 12.71 -13.94 33.11
C ALA A 490 12.24 -13.33 34.44
N ASP A 491 13.03 -12.39 34.95
CA ASP A 491 12.65 -11.51 36.05
C ASP A 491 11.64 -10.44 35.55
N GLY A 492 10.46 -10.36 36.16
CA GLY A 492 9.47 -9.29 35.92
C GLY A 492 8.02 -9.77 35.67
N PRO A 493 7.03 -8.86 35.73
CA PRO A 493 5.63 -9.19 35.53
C PRO A 493 5.28 -9.44 34.05
N PHE A 494 4.42 -10.42 33.80
CA PHE A 494 3.89 -10.75 32.47
C PHE A 494 2.46 -10.25 32.31
N VAL A 495 2.16 -9.60 31.19
CA VAL A 495 0.80 -9.08 30.93
C VAL A 495 -0.05 -10.05 30.09
N MET A 496 0.59 -10.99 29.37
CA MET A 496 -0.09 -11.88 28.44
C MET A 496 0.68 -13.18 28.25
N ALA A 497 -0.02 -14.31 28.26
CA ALA A 497 0.50 -15.62 27.92
C ALA A 497 -0.27 -16.21 26.73
N VAL A 498 0.45 -16.53 25.65
CA VAL A 498 -0.09 -17.12 24.42
C VAL A 498 0.40 -18.56 24.34
N ALA A 499 -0.50 -19.53 24.47
CA ALA A 499 -0.16 -20.95 24.45
C ALA A 499 -0.75 -21.66 23.22
N SER A 500 -0.04 -22.64 22.68
CA SER A 500 -0.58 -23.58 21.67
C SER A 500 -1.69 -24.45 22.29
N VAL A 501 -2.82 -24.58 21.59
CA VAL A 501 -4.03 -25.28 22.10
C VAL A 501 -4.25 -26.58 21.34
N SER A 502 -3.21 -27.41 21.22
CA SER A 502 -3.35 -28.75 20.62
C SER A 502 -4.06 -29.75 21.55
N GLY A 503 -5.02 -29.29 22.38
CA GLY A 503 -5.79 -30.13 23.29
C GLY A 503 -6.74 -29.32 24.18
N SER A 504 -7.99 -29.80 24.31
CA SER A 504 -9.02 -29.60 25.36
C SER A 504 -8.98 -28.34 26.26
N TYR A 505 -10.16 -27.80 26.60
CA TYR A 505 -10.37 -26.75 27.62
C TYR A 505 -9.58 -26.98 28.94
N ALA A 506 -9.36 -28.24 29.32
CA ALA A 506 -8.56 -28.63 30.48
C ALA A 506 -7.08 -28.20 30.41
N VAL A 507 -6.50 -28.14 29.20
CA VAL A 507 -5.11 -27.69 28.99
C VAL A 507 -4.99 -26.17 29.18
N VAL A 508 -5.99 -25.42 28.72
CA VAL A 508 -6.07 -23.96 28.92
C VAL A 508 -6.25 -23.62 30.40
N GLU A 509 -7.05 -24.40 31.12
CA GLU A 509 -7.27 -24.24 32.56
C GLU A 509 -6.02 -24.60 33.39
N HIS A 510 -5.33 -25.69 33.04
CA HIS A 510 -4.06 -26.08 33.67
C HIS A 510 -2.95 -25.05 33.42
N ALA A 511 -2.84 -24.57 32.18
CA ALA A 511 -1.98 -23.46 31.79
C ALA A 511 -2.27 -22.18 32.60
N ALA A 512 -3.55 -21.88 32.80
CA ALA A 512 -3.99 -20.72 33.56
C ALA A 512 -3.62 -20.81 35.04
N ALA A 513 -3.86 -21.96 35.66
CA ALA A 513 -3.48 -22.21 37.05
C ALA A 513 -1.96 -22.10 37.24
N ARG A 514 -1.15 -22.69 36.35
CA ARG A 514 0.30 -22.73 36.53
C ARG A 514 0.97 -21.37 36.34
N LEU A 515 0.44 -20.54 35.45
CA LEU A 515 0.93 -19.18 35.25
C LEU A 515 0.50 -18.21 36.35
N LEU A 516 -0.68 -18.40 36.96
CA LEU A 516 -1.10 -17.65 38.16
C LEU A 516 -0.18 -17.91 39.37
N GLU A 517 0.40 -19.11 39.45
CA GLU A 517 1.40 -19.45 40.48
C GLU A 517 2.78 -18.84 40.19
N LEU A 518 3.14 -18.69 38.91
CA LEU A 518 4.45 -18.18 38.47
C LEU A 518 4.50 -16.63 38.35
N ALA A 519 3.37 -15.98 38.05
CA ALA A 519 3.30 -14.53 37.82
C ALA A 519 1.92 -13.96 38.25
N PRO A 520 1.72 -13.56 39.52
CA PRO A 520 0.40 -13.19 40.04
C PRO A 520 -0.18 -11.86 39.52
N SER A 521 0.57 -11.06 38.76
CA SER A 521 0.16 -9.74 38.29
C SER A 521 -0.23 -9.73 36.80
N GLY A 522 -1.53 -9.56 36.52
CA GLY A 522 -2.00 -9.01 35.23
C GLY A 522 -2.08 -9.95 34.03
N ILE A 523 -2.29 -11.26 34.22
CA ILE A 523 -2.28 -12.21 33.11
C ILE A 523 -3.53 -12.12 32.22
N VAL A 524 -3.32 -12.08 30.90
CA VAL A 524 -4.33 -12.30 29.86
C VAL A 524 -3.98 -13.56 29.07
N PHE A 525 -4.89 -14.54 29.04
CA PHE A 525 -4.74 -15.76 28.25
C PHE A 525 -5.38 -15.60 26.88
N ALA A 526 -4.60 -15.90 25.84
CA ALA A 526 -5.11 -16.03 24.49
C ALA A 526 -4.81 -17.46 23.99
N PRO A 527 -5.84 -18.30 23.77
CA PRO A 527 -5.65 -19.59 23.11
C PRO A 527 -5.14 -19.36 21.68
N CYS A 528 -4.04 -19.98 21.28
CA CYS A 528 -3.69 -20.10 19.87
C CYS A 528 -4.54 -21.25 19.27
N PRO A 529 -5.58 -20.96 18.47
CA PRO A 529 -6.48 -22.00 17.98
C PRO A 529 -5.71 -23.08 17.20
N GLU A 530 -6.09 -24.35 17.40
CA GLU A 530 -5.69 -25.42 16.47
C GLU A 530 -6.05 -24.98 15.06
N ILE A 531 -5.04 -24.87 14.21
CA ILE A 531 -5.23 -24.61 12.80
C ILE A 531 -5.65 -25.95 12.20
N PRO A 532 -6.88 -26.09 11.67
CA PRO A 532 -7.30 -27.35 11.08
C PRO A 532 -6.34 -27.70 9.94
N LYS A 533 -5.75 -28.91 9.97
CA LYS A 533 -4.96 -29.43 8.84
C LYS A 533 -5.80 -29.53 7.56
N GLU A 534 -7.12 -29.55 7.68
CA GLU A 534 -8.07 -29.57 6.58
C GLU A 534 -9.15 -28.49 6.76
N GLY A 535 -9.26 -27.61 5.75
CA GLY A 535 -10.51 -26.90 5.50
C GLY A 535 -10.90 -25.77 6.45
N LEU A 536 -9.99 -24.83 6.74
CA LEU A 536 -10.28 -23.40 7.01
C LEU A 536 -8.93 -22.67 7.13
N GLY A 537 -8.63 -21.77 6.19
CA GLY A 537 -7.31 -21.18 6.05
C GLY A 537 -6.83 -20.40 7.28
N VAL A 538 -5.58 -20.64 7.67
CA VAL A 538 -4.82 -19.97 8.76
C VAL A 538 -4.90 -18.44 8.71
N ASN A 539 -5.18 -17.87 7.54
CA ASN A 539 -5.26 -16.42 7.27
C ASN A 539 -6.44 -15.74 7.96
N GLY A 540 -7.47 -16.50 8.32
CA GLY A 540 -8.49 -16.06 9.25
C GLY A 540 -7.92 -15.85 10.65
N ASN A 541 -6.93 -16.63 11.06
CA ASN A 541 -6.53 -16.82 12.45
C ASN A 541 -5.48 -15.84 12.95
N VAL A 542 -4.52 -15.33 12.18
CA VAL A 542 -3.58 -14.30 12.69
C VAL A 542 -4.23 -12.92 12.75
N HIS A 543 -5.10 -12.57 11.79
CA HIS A 543 -5.91 -11.34 11.84
C HIS A 543 -7.14 -11.47 12.76
N ALA A 544 -7.72 -12.66 12.93
CA ALA A 544 -8.72 -12.88 13.98
C ALA A 544 -8.09 -12.98 15.36
N LEU A 545 -6.85 -13.48 15.49
CA LEU A 545 -6.07 -13.43 16.73
C LEU A 545 -5.65 -11.99 17.00
N GLY A 546 -5.18 -11.25 16.01
CA GLY A 546 -4.92 -9.81 16.10
C GLY A 546 -6.17 -9.04 16.51
N ARG A 547 -7.32 -9.25 15.84
CA ARG A 547 -8.61 -8.66 16.25
C ARG A 547 -9.14 -9.19 17.58
N MET A 548 -8.93 -10.46 17.93
CA MET A 548 -9.29 -11.03 19.23
C MET A 548 -8.44 -10.38 20.31
N LEU A 549 -7.13 -10.29 20.12
CA LEU A 549 -6.17 -9.67 21.02
C LEU A 549 -6.44 -8.18 21.13
N ASP A 550 -6.68 -7.47 20.04
CA ASP A 550 -7.11 -6.06 20.02
C ASP A 550 -8.43 -5.90 20.80
N PHE A 551 -9.42 -6.76 20.56
CA PHE A 551 -10.70 -6.73 21.27
C PHE A 551 -10.56 -7.10 22.76
N TYR A 552 -9.69 -8.05 23.11
CA TYR A 552 -9.47 -8.50 24.49
C TYR A 552 -8.68 -7.43 25.27
N VAL A 553 -7.65 -6.85 24.66
CA VAL A 553 -6.85 -5.74 25.20
C VAL A 553 -7.73 -4.50 25.35
N LEU A 554 -8.50 -4.09 24.32
CA LEU A 554 -9.45 -2.97 24.40
C LEU A 554 -10.53 -3.20 25.46
N SER A 555 -11.06 -4.42 25.60
CA SER A 555 -12.08 -4.72 26.62
C SER A 555 -11.58 -4.53 28.06
N LYS A 556 -10.27 -4.74 28.30
CA LYS A 556 -9.64 -4.48 29.60
C LYS A 556 -9.13 -3.05 29.76
N THR A 557 -8.68 -2.37 28.70
CA THR A 557 -8.38 -0.93 28.78
C THR A 557 -9.65 -0.15 29.10
N VAL A 558 -10.79 -0.50 28.50
CA VAL A 558 -12.10 0.07 28.83
C VAL A 558 -12.57 -0.34 30.23
N LYS A 559 -12.40 -1.60 30.66
CA LYS A 559 -12.78 -2.01 32.04
C LYS A 559 -11.87 -1.39 33.12
N SER A 560 -10.58 -1.21 32.85
CA SER A 560 -9.65 -0.56 33.78
C SER A 560 -9.87 0.96 33.81
N ALA A 561 -10.22 1.59 32.67
CA ALA A 561 -10.60 2.99 32.60
C ALA A 561 -11.97 3.26 33.25
N ILE A 562 -12.91 2.30 33.19
CA ILE A 562 -14.18 2.38 33.92
C ILE A 562 -13.97 2.13 35.43
N SER A 563 -13.02 1.28 35.84
CA SER A 563 -12.68 1.09 37.26
C SER A 563 -11.78 2.19 37.85
N ALA A 564 -11.19 3.05 37.01
CA ALA A 564 -10.34 4.18 37.41
C ALA A 564 -11.07 5.53 37.41
N ALA A 565 -12.36 5.58 37.04
CA ALA A 565 -13.18 6.76 37.28
C ALA A 565 -13.46 6.89 38.79
N PRO A 566 -13.04 7.98 39.47
CA PRO A 566 -13.43 8.18 40.85
C PRO A 566 -14.95 8.33 40.89
N ALA A 567 -15.61 7.51 41.72
CA ALA A 567 -16.99 7.73 42.09
C ALA A 567 -17.08 9.08 42.83
N SER A 568 -17.34 10.17 42.08
CA SER A 568 -17.77 11.42 42.68
C SER A 568 -19.24 11.29 43.06
N SER A 569 -19.46 11.40 44.37
CA SER A 569 -20.71 11.55 45.14
C SER A 569 -21.93 12.09 44.40
#